data_AF-A0A1G1LLA2-F1
#
_entry.id   AF-A0A1G1LLA2-F1
#
_cell.length_a   1.000
_cell.length_b   1.000
_cell.length_c   1.000
_cell.angle_alpha   90.00
_cell.angle_beta   90.00
_cell.angle_gamma   90.00
#
_symmetry.space_group_name_H-M   'P 1'
#
loop_
_entity.id
_entity.type
_entity.pdbx_description
1 polymer ?
#
loop_
_entity_poly.entity_id
_entity_poly.type
_entity_poly.pdbx_seq_one_letter_code
_entity_poly.pdbx_strand_id
1 'polypeptide(L)'
;MRNWLKKNILKSFFIFLFLFNIAGCVTVKESTERPKSNPIGTEADWIRNGESFEFEGELWYPQDEYEVLLDSEVFRVGNYQGVNFFIEKIDVRPYNHLYTKFDRNKYRIFTKETQ
;
A
#
# COMPACT_ATOMS: atom_id res chain seq x y z
N MET A 1 -16.44 -62.49 -17.99
CA MET A 1 -15.29 -61.59 -18.25
C MET A 1 -15.64 -60.29 -19.00
N ARG A 2 -16.89 -59.76 -18.96
CA ARG A 2 -17.28 -58.58 -19.77
C ARG A 2 -17.63 -57.32 -18.96
N ASN A 3 -17.71 -57.43 -17.63
CA ASN A 3 -18.20 -56.33 -16.76
C ASN A 3 -17.08 -55.63 -15.96
N TRP A 4 -15.83 -56.08 -16.07
CA TRP A 4 -14.70 -55.49 -15.35
C TRP A 4 -14.08 -54.29 -16.11
N LEU A 5 -14.09 -54.33 -17.45
CA LEU A 5 -13.50 -53.27 -18.28
C LEU A 5 -14.27 -51.94 -18.26
N LYS A 6 -15.57 -51.95 -17.96
CA LYS A 6 -16.41 -50.74 -17.96
C LYS A 6 -16.26 -49.86 -16.71
N LYS A 7 -15.73 -50.41 -15.61
CA LYS A 7 -15.63 -49.67 -14.34
C LYS A 7 -14.40 -48.75 -14.23
N ASN A 8 -13.36 -48.98 -15.03
CA ASN A 8 -12.14 -48.16 -15.00
C ASN A 8 -12.17 -46.97 -15.97
N ILE A 9 -12.97 -47.05 -17.05
CA ILE A 9 -13.10 -45.96 -18.03
C ILE A 9 -13.98 -44.81 -17.48
N LEU A 10 -14.97 -45.12 -16.64
CA LEU A 10 -15.88 -44.10 -16.08
C LEU A 10 -15.22 -43.24 -14.99
N LYS A 11 -14.22 -43.76 -14.27
CA LYS A 11 -13.46 -43.00 -13.26
C LYS A 11 -12.45 -42.03 -13.88
N SER A 12 -11.93 -42.35 -15.06
CA SER A 12 -10.94 -41.51 -15.74
C SER A 12 -11.57 -40.26 -16.37
N PHE A 13 -12.84 -40.34 -16.78
CA PHE A 13 -13.58 -39.20 -17.34
C PHE A 13 -13.96 -38.14 -16.30
N PHE A 14 -14.14 -38.53 -15.03
CA PHE A 14 -14.49 -37.60 -13.95
C PHE A 14 -13.31 -36.76 -13.46
N ILE A 15 -12.08 -37.26 -13.60
CA ILE A 15 -10.86 -36.55 -13.18
C ILE A 15 -10.47 -35.46 -14.19
N PHE A 16 -10.77 -35.67 -15.47
CA PHE A 16 -10.44 -34.69 -16.51
C PHE A 16 -11.37 -33.46 -16.50
N LEU A 17 -12.61 -33.60 -16.00
CA LEU A 17 -13.57 -32.50 -15.91
C LEU A 17 -13.25 -31.49 -14.79
N PHE A 18 -12.44 -31.88 -13.80
CA PHE A 18 -12.09 -31.01 -12.67
C PHE A 18 -10.94 -30.04 -12.98
N LEU A 19 -10.12 -30.33 -14.00
CA LEU A 19 -8.98 -29.48 -14.39
C LEU A 19 -9.36 -28.30 -15.30
N PHE A 20 -10.61 -28.24 -15.79
CA PHE A 20 -11.04 -27.19 -16.72
C PHE A 20 -11.60 -25.93 -16.05
N ASN A 21 -11.71 -25.90 -14.71
CA ASN A 21 -12.33 -24.79 -13.98
C ASN A 21 -11.35 -23.77 -13.37
N ILE A 22 -10.04 -23.89 -13.63
CA ILE A 22 -9.04 -22.97 -13.02
C ILE A 22 -8.59 -21.84 -13.95
N ALA A 23 -9.14 -21.73 -15.17
CA ALA A 23 -8.96 -20.55 -16.01
C ALA A 23 -9.93 -19.42 -15.60
N GLY A 24 -9.94 -19.08 -14.32
CA GLY A 24 -10.54 -17.84 -13.84
C GLY A 24 -9.64 -16.69 -14.29
N CYS A 25 -9.95 -16.10 -15.44
CA CYS A 25 -9.35 -14.84 -15.87
C CYS A 25 -9.85 -13.76 -14.89
N VAL A 26 -9.10 -13.53 -13.80
CA VAL A 26 -9.31 -12.37 -12.95
C VAL A 26 -8.88 -11.16 -13.77
N THR A 27 -9.86 -10.55 -14.44
CA THR A 27 -9.70 -9.18 -14.94
C THR A 27 -9.61 -8.31 -13.69
N VAL A 28 -8.39 -8.06 -13.22
CA VAL A 28 -8.12 -6.98 -12.29
C VAL A 28 -8.56 -5.74 -13.03
N LYS A 29 -9.74 -5.23 -12.66
CA LYS A 29 -10.20 -3.90 -13.05
C LYS A 29 -9.23 -2.96 -12.36
N GLU A 30 -8.12 -2.68 -13.05
CA GLU A 30 -7.19 -1.64 -12.66
C GLU A 30 -7.99 -0.35 -12.64
N SER A 31 -8.48 0.01 -11.46
CA SER A 31 -9.10 1.31 -11.23
C SER A 31 -8.01 2.32 -11.49
N THR A 32 -7.99 2.85 -12.71
CA THR A 32 -7.12 3.94 -13.16
C THR A 32 -7.57 5.27 -12.56
N GLU A 33 -8.23 5.24 -11.40
CA GLU A 33 -8.21 6.37 -10.49
C GLU A 33 -6.78 6.43 -9.96
N ARG A 34 -5.92 7.08 -10.75
CA ARG A 34 -4.68 7.62 -10.24
C ARG A 34 -5.05 8.32 -8.94
N PRO A 35 -4.41 8.01 -7.81
CA PRO A 35 -4.62 8.80 -6.61
C PRO A 35 -4.48 10.25 -7.02
N LYS A 36 -5.53 11.05 -6.79
CA LYS A 36 -5.50 12.48 -7.05
C LYS A 36 -4.33 13.00 -6.23
N SER A 37 -3.19 13.21 -6.87
CA SER A 37 -2.07 13.87 -6.24
C SER A 37 -2.61 15.22 -5.81
N ASN A 38 -2.59 15.49 -4.50
CA ASN A 38 -3.10 16.74 -4.00
C ASN A 38 -2.38 17.89 -4.73
N PRO A 39 -3.11 18.94 -5.14
CA PRO A 39 -2.48 20.12 -5.68
C PRO A 39 -1.41 20.61 -4.68
N ILE A 40 -0.26 21.01 -5.20
CA ILE A 40 0.82 21.59 -4.40
C ILE A 40 0.21 22.73 -3.58
N GLY A 41 0.33 22.66 -2.25
CA GLY A 41 -0.22 23.64 -1.33
C GLY A 41 -1.49 23.19 -0.59
N THR A 42 -1.96 21.94 -0.76
CA THR A 42 -3.06 21.39 0.05
C THR A 42 -2.68 20.03 0.61
N GLU A 43 -2.75 19.91 1.94
CA GLU A 43 -2.55 18.66 2.66
C GLU A 43 -3.72 17.68 2.42
N ALA A 44 -3.45 16.38 2.47
CA ALA A 44 -4.48 15.37 2.23
C ALA A 44 -5.55 15.37 3.32
N ASP A 45 -6.81 15.09 2.94
CA ASP A 45 -7.96 15.12 3.85
C ASP A 45 -7.74 14.25 5.10
N TRP A 46 -7.27 13.01 4.92
CA TRP A 46 -7.02 12.07 6.01
C TRP A 46 -5.97 12.59 7.00
N ILE A 47 -4.93 13.29 6.51
CA ILE A 47 -3.91 13.90 7.36
C ILE A 47 -4.51 15.03 8.20
N ARG A 48 -5.33 15.88 7.57
CA ARG A 48 -6.04 16.97 8.27
C ARG A 48 -7.06 16.46 9.30
N ASN A 49 -7.59 15.26 9.07
CA ASN A 49 -8.51 14.59 9.99
C ASN A 49 -7.79 13.85 11.13
N GLY A 50 -6.44 13.84 11.14
CA GLY A 50 -5.67 13.15 12.16
C GLY A 50 -5.56 11.63 11.97
N GLU A 51 -5.90 11.11 10.78
CA GLU A 51 -5.84 9.68 10.50
C GLU A 51 -4.38 9.22 10.45
N SER A 52 -4.10 8.06 11.06
CA SER A 52 -2.79 7.43 11.03
C SER A 52 -2.59 6.56 9.80
N PHE A 53 -1.35 6.15 9.56
CA PHE A 53 -1.04 5.10 8.60
C PHE A 53 -0.04 4.10 9.15
N GLU A 54 -0.08 2.88 8.62
CA GLU A 54 0.84 1.81 9.02
C GLU A 54 2.11 1.82 8.16
N PHE A 55 3.27 1.77 8.81
CA PHE A 55 4.56 1.58 8.15
C PHE A 55 5.51 0.78 9.05
N GLU A 56 6.09 -0.28 8.48
CA GLU A 56 6.97 -1.23 9.19
C GLU A 56 6.30 -1.86 10.44
N GLY A 57 4.98 -2.11 10.39
CA GLY A 57 4.20 -2.70 11.47
C GLY A 57 3.84 -1.75 12.61
N GLU A 58 4.17 -0.46 12.46
CA GLU A 58 3.87 0.60 13.44
C GLU A 58 2.84 1.58 12.87
N LEU A 59 1.98 2.12 13.73
CA LEU A 59 1.07 3.21 13.39
C LEU A 59 1.74 4.56 13.59
N TRP A 60 1.64 5.41 12.57
CA TRP A 60 2.22 6.74 12.54
C TRP A 60 1.12 7.79 12.46
N TYR A 61 1.14 8.72 13.41
CA TYR A 61 0.09 9.72 13.59
C TYR A 61 0.61 11.11 13.22
N PRO A 62 -0.18 11.91 12.46
CA PRO A 62 0.21 13.26 12.11
C PRO A 62 0.27 14.13 13.36
N GLN A 63 1.30 14.96 13.44
CA GLN A 63 1.48 15.93 14.52
C GLN A 63 0.97 17.31 14.08
N ASP A 64 0.52 18.15 15.02
CA ASP A 64 0.14 19.54 14.74
C ASP A 64 1.38 20.46 14.54
N GLU A 65 2.44 19.89 13.98
CA GLU A 65 3.71 20.54 13.69
C GLU A 65 4.14 20.21 12.27
N TYR A 66 4.98 21.07 11.71
CA TYR A 66 5.58 20.87 10.40
C TYR A 66 7.04 21.29 10.43
N GLU A 67 7.81 20.68 9.53
CA GLU A 67 9.23 20.98 9.36
C GLU A 67 9.49 21.59 7.98
N VAL A 68 10.49 22.47 7.92
CA VAL A 68 10.95 23.07 6.66
C VAL A 68 12.19 22.35 6.19
N LEU A 69 12.04 21.45 5.22
CA LEU A 69 13.12 20.62 4.68
C LEU A 69 13.27 20.84 3.17
N LEU A 70 14.50 20.76 2.67
CA LEU A 70 14.78 20.73 1.25
C LEU A 70 14.51 19.35 0.67
N ASP A 71 14.18 19.30 -0.62
CA ASP A 71 14.03 18.02 -1.35
C ASP A 71 15.35 17.22 -1.37
N SER A 72 16.49 17.88 -1.15
CA SER A 72 17.80 17.25 -1.00
C SER A 72 18.04 16.63 0.38
N GLU A 73 17.24 16.96 1.40
CA GLU A 73 17.40 16.49 2.78
C GLU A 73 16.55 15.26 3.09
N VAL A 74 15.56 14.97 2.25
CA VAL A 74 14.63 13.85 2.46
C VAL A 74 14.79 12.75 1.42
N PHE A 75 14.41 11.53 1.79
CA PHE A 75 14.31 10.38 0.90
C PHE A 75 12.89 9.82 0.91
N ARG A 76 12.31 9.61 -0.27
CA ARG A 76 10.99 8.99 -0.40
C ARG A 76 11.09 7.51 -0.08
N VAL A 77 10.34 7.06 0.93
CA VAL A 77 10.33 5.67 1.37
C VAL A 77 9.07 4.92 0.95
N GLY A 78 7.98 5.62 0.63
CA GLY A 78 6.75 4.97 0.19
C GLY A 78 5.67 5.90 -0.32
N ASN A 79 4.46 5.35 -0.38
CA ASN A 79 3.23 6.05 -0.73
C ASN A 79 2.07 5.44 0.08
N TYR A 80 1.21 6.29 0.63
CA TYR A 80 -0.02 5.89 1.33
C TYR A 80 -1.18 6.74 0.84
N GLN A 81 -2.24 6.10 0.36
CA GLN A 81 -3.41 6.76 -0.24
C GLN A 81 -3.06 7.85 -1.27
N GLY A 82 -2.00 7.62 -2.07
CA GLY A 82 -1.56 8.60 -3.06
C GLY A 82 -0.59 9.67 -2.56
N VAL A 83 -0.39 9.78 -1.25
CA VAL A 83 0.55 10.72 -0.65
C VAL A 83 1.90 10.04 -0.48
N ASN A 84 2.95 10.64 -1.04
CA ASN A 84 4.31 10.18 -0.80
C ASN A 84 4.74 10.55 0.61
N PHE A 85 5.35 9.60 1.31
CA PHE A 85 5.98 9.84 2.59
C PHE A 85 7.49 9.61 2.52
N PHE A 86 8.20 10.32 3.38
CA PHE A 86 9.63 10.52 3.34
C PHE A 86 10.24 10.32 4.72
N ILE A 87 11.55 10.11 4.75
CA ILE A 87 12.41 10.21 5.92
C ILE A 87 13.46 11.28 5.66
N GLU A 88 14.07 11.84 6.70
CA GLU A 88 15.33 12.57 6.52
C GLU A 88 16.44 11.61 6.07
N LYS A 89 17.35 12.08 5.21
CA LYS A 89 18.49 11.27 4.74
C LYS A 89 19.48 10.92 5.84
N ILE A 90 19.55 11.73 6.89
CA ILE A 90 20.41 11.49 8.06
C ILE A 90 19.78 10.50 9.04
N ASP A 91 18.46 10.27 8.93
CA ASP A 91 17.74 9.40 9.85
C ASP A 91 17.96 7.93 9.48
N VAL A 92 18.45 7.18 10.46
CA VAL A 92 18.78 5.75 10.32
C VAL A 92 17.80 4.96 11.17
N ARG A 93 17.48 3.74 10.74
CA ARG A 93 16.51 2.90 11.46
C ARG A 93 16.94 2.66 12.92
N PRO A 94 16.00 2.64 13.87
CA PRO A 94 14.57 2.94 13.71
C PRO A 94 14.33 4.43 13.45
N TYR A 95 13.45 4.76 12.50
CA TYR A 95 13.17 6.15 12.17
C TYR A 95 12.50 6.88 13.32
N ASN A 96 12.88 8.14 13.50
CA ASN A 96 12.31 9.03 14.51
C ASN A 96 11.01 9.65 14.00
N HIS A 97 11.01 10.07 12.74
CA HIS A 97 9.88 10.76 12.10
C HIS A 97 9.63 10.22 10.71
N LEU A 98 8.36 10.22 10.31
CA LEU A 98 7.98 10.18 8.90
C LEU A 98 7.43 11.53 8.47
N TYR A 99 7.58 11.84 7.19
CA TYR A 99 7.25 13.14 6.64
C TYR A 99 6.31 13.00 5.46
N THR A 100 5.32 13.89 5.32
CA THR A 100 4.58 14.04 4.06
C THR A 100 4.65 15.48 3.58
N LYS A 101 4.92 15.67 2.28
CA LYS A 101 5.04 17.01 1.70
C LYS A 101 3.66 17.56 1.34
N PHE A 102 3.31 18.73 1.86
CA PHE A 102 2.04 19.40 1.54
C PHE A 102 2.22 20.79 0.90
N ASP A 103 3.41 21.39 0.99
CA ASP A 103 3.76 22.67 0.36
C ASP A 103 5.24 22.66 -0.05
N ARG A 104 5.72 23.72 -0.70
CA ARG A 104 7.13 23.89 -1.05
C ARG A 104 7.98 23.88 0.23
N ASN A 105 8.84 22.87 0.33
CA ASN A 105 9.73 22.63 1.46
C ASN A 105 9.03 22.48 2.81
N LYS A 106 7.70 22.27 2.88
CA LYS A 106 7.01 22.02 4.15
C LYS A 106 6.52 20.59 4.22
N TYR A 107 6.83 19.97 5.34
CA TYR A 107 6.55 18.56 5.59
C TYR A 107 5.81 18.40 6.91
N ARG A 108 4.68 17.68 6.88
CA ARG A 108 3.96 17.27 8.08
C ARG A 108 4.75 16.18 8.78
N ILE A 109 4.96 16.34 10.07
CA ILE A 109 5.65 15.36 10.92
C ILE A 109 4.66 14.27 11.33
N PHE A 110 5.12 13.03 11.31
CA PHE A 110 4.43 11.88 11.88
C PHE A 110 5.33 11.21 12.90
N THR A 111 4.75 10.87 14.04
CA THR A 111 5.41 10.12 15.11
C THR A 111 4.64 8.82 15.39
N LYS A 112 5.33 7.85 15.99
CA LYS A 112 4.69 6.62 16.47
C LYS A 112 3.82 6.94 17.69
N GLU A 113 2.76 6.16 17.87
CA GLU A 113 2.05 6.14 19.16
C GLU A 113 2.99 5.57 20.22
N THR A 114 3.38 6.42 21.17
CA THR A 114 4.07 5.96 22.36
C THR A 114 3.07 5.14 23.18
N GLN A 115 3.23 3.81 23.17
CA GLN A 115 2.52 2.95 24.13
C GLN A 115 2.89 3.29 25.57
#